data_AF-A0A932A5J8-F1
#
_entry.id   AF-A0A932A5J8-F1
#
_cell.length_a   1.000
_cell.length_b   1.000
_cell.length_c   1.000
_cell.angle_alpha   90.00
_cell.angle_beta   90.00
_cell.angle_gamma   90.00
#
_symmetry.space_group_name_H-M   'P 1'
#
loop_
_entity.id
_entity.type
_entity.pdbx_description
1 polymer ?
#
loop_
_entity_poly.entity_id
_entity_poly.type
_entity_poly.pdbx_seq_one_letter_code
_entity_poly.pdbx_strand_id
1 'polypeptide(L)'
;MTEEFYHKNIFGDVVDINLTDEERPDLNTDSKGLTLRSRPEFNVFTFTDAVGSRQKKQAWILFRKALSCGVSAEEIFYKLVWQIKIMLLAAKTKNAGEADMKTFPYNKAKNFLKNFKLGELESLSERLVAGYCLVRRGGGEMETLVEKTLLNL
;
A
#
# COMPACT_ATOMS: atom_id res chain seq x y z
N MET A 1 -12.64 -36.94 -41.21
CA MET A 1 -13.87 -36.75 -40.44
C MET A 1 -13.46 -35.95 -39.22
N THR A 2 -13.48 -34.63 -39.33
CA THR A 2 -13.01 -33.68 -38.32
C THR A 2 -14.11 -33.51 -37.29
N GLU A 3 -13.94 -34.06 -36.10
CA GLU A 3 -14.82 -33.75 -34.97
C GLU A 3 -14.55 -32.30 -34.54
N GLU A 4 -15.42 -31.40 -34.94
CA GLU A 4 -15.47 -30.05 -34.40
C GLU A 4 -15.90 -30.12 -32.93
N PHE A 5 -14.94 -29.84 -32.05
CA PHE A 5 -15.12 -29.87 -30.60
C PHE A 5 -15.93 -28.65 -30.17
N TYR A 6 -17.26 -28.69 -30.30
CA TYR A 6 -18.14 -27.63 -29.82
C TYR A 6 -18.16 -27.64 -28.28
N HIS A 7 -17.63 -26.59 -27.65
CA HIS A 7 -17.81 -26.36 -26.21
C HIS A 7 -19.22 -25.86 -25.95
N LYS A 8 -20.08 -26.76 -25.46
CA LYS A 8 -21.41 -26.40 -24.95
C LYS A 8 -21.24 -25.65 -23.62
N ASN A 9 -22.01 -24.59 -23.43
CA ASN A 9 -22.08 -23.94 -22.12
C ASN A 9 -22.80 -24.84 -21.10
N ILE A 10 -22.83 -24.43 -19.84
CA ILE A 10 -23.50 -25.19 -18.74
C ILE A 10 -25.02 -25.37 -18.93
N PHE A 11 -25.62 -24.70 -19.92
CA PHE A 11 -27.04 -24.81 -20.28
C PHE A 11 -27.26 -25.63 -21.56
N GLY A 12 -26.20 -26.18 -22.16
CA GLY A 12 -26.28 -27.08 -23.30
C GLY A 12 -26.34 -26.37 -24.66
N ASP A 13 -26.25 -25.04 -24.69
CA ASP A 13 -26.26 -24.27 -25.94
C ASP A 13 -24.88 -24.26 -26.58
N VAL A 14 -24.85 -24.40 -27.90
CA VAL A 14 -23.64 -24.27 -28.73
C VAL A 14 -23.40 -22.79 -28.98
N VAL A 15 -22.31 -22.25 -28.45
CA VAL A 15 -21.95 -20.84 -28.62
C VAL A 15 -20.75 -20.79 -29.56
N ASP A 16 -20.99 -20.40 -30.82
CA ASP A 16 -19.94 -20.17 -31.80
C ASP A 16 -19.26 -18.84 -31.49
N ILE A 17 -18.16 -18.88 -30.74
CA ILE A 17 -17.31 -17.71 -30.53
C ILE A 17 -16.41 -17.60 -31.76
N ASN A 18 -16.87 -16.88 -32.79
CA ASN A 18 -16.00 -16.46 -33.89
C ASN A 18 -15.00 -15.41 -33.38
N LEU A 19 -13.77 -15.85 -33.15
CA LEU A 19 -12.61 -15.05 -32.71
C LEU A 19 -11.82 -14.44 -33.89
N THR A 20 -12.43 -14.30 -35.07
CA THR A 20 -11.77 -13.62 -36.18
C THR A 20 -11.94 -12.11 -36.06
N ASP A 21 -10.80 -11.49 -35.80
CA ASP A 21 -10.51 -10.07 -35.66
C ASP A 21 -11.09 -9.20 -36.79
N GLU A 22 -12.27 -8.63 -36.59
CA GLU A 22 -12.59 -7.34 -37.22
C GLU A 22 -12.19 -6.23 -36.25
N GLU A 23 -10.99 -5.69 -36.44
CA GLU A 23 -10.44 -4.57 -35.67
C GLU A 23 -11.30 -3.32 -35.89
N ARG A 24 -12.16 -3.04 -34.91
CA ARG A 24 -12.88 -1.77 -34.83
C ARG A 24 -11.89 -0.66 -34.44
N PRO A 25 -11.69 0.38 -35.26
CA PRO A 25 -10.62 1.37 -35.10
C PRO A 25 -10.82 2.29 -33.88
N ASP A 26 -11.97 2.22 -33.22
CA ASP A 26 -12.35 2.97 -32.03
C ASP A 26 -12.12 2.22 -30.69
N LEU A 27 -11.56 1.01 -30.74
CA LEU A 27 -11.18 0.24 -29.55
C LEU A 27 -9.66 0.19 -29.38
N ASN A 28 -9.14 0.82 -28.32
CA ASN A 28 -7.77 0.59 -27.84
C ASN A 28 -7.63 -0.91 -27.50
N THR A 29 -6.80 -1.62 -28.27
CA THR A 29 -6.60 -3.09 -28.25
C THR A 29 -5.69 -3.55 -27.12
N ASP A 30 -5.89 -2.99 -25.93
CA ASP A 30 -5.17 -3.31 -24.71
C ASP A 30 -6.22 -3.77 -23.68
N SER A 31 -6.79 -4.95 -23.97
CA SER A 31 -7.53 -5.82 -23.04
C SER A 31 -8.69 -5.18 -22.26
N LYS A 32 -9.89 -5.13 -22.85
CA LYS A 32 -11.14 -4.86 -22.13
C LYS A 32 -11.74 -6.12 -21.49
N GLY A 33 -11.13 -6.57 -20.41
CA GLY A 33 -11.86 -7.19 -19.30
C GLY A 33 -12.13 -6.08 -18.27
N LEU A 34 -13.40 -5.87 -17.88
CA LEU A 34 -13.87 -4.97 -16.81
C LEU A 34 -12.88 -3.86 -16.41
N THR A 35 -12.77 -2.78 -17.18
CA THR A 35 -11.87 -1.67 -16.83
C THR A 35 -12.42 -0.93 -15.61
N LEU A 36 -12.02 -1.37 -14.42
CA LEU A 36 -12.16 -0.59 -13.18
C LEU A 36 -11.54 0.78 -13.46
N ARG A 37 -12.32 1.86 -13.26
CA ARG A 37 -11.79 3.22 -13.36
C ARG A 37 -10.50 3.26 -12.53
N SER A 38 -9.37 3.53 -13.20
CA SER A 38 -8.08 3.65 -12.53
C SER A 38 -8.21 4.75 -11.48
N ARG A 39 -8.13 4.37 -10.19
CA ARG A 39 -8.17 5.36 -9.11
C ARG A 39 -6.97 6.30 -9.32
N PRO A 40 -7.10 7.61 -9.06
CA PRO A 40 -5.94 8.49 -9.08
C PRO A 40 -4.84 7.87 -8.21
N GLU A 41 -3.72 7.54 -8.84
CA GLU A 41 -2.66 6.77 -8.21
C GLU A 41 -2.01 7.61 -7.11
N PHE A 42 -2.25 7.24 -5.85
CA PHE A 42 -1.62 7.91 -4.72
C PHE A 42 -0.25 7.27 -4.47
N ASN A 43 0.82 8.06 -4.63
CA ASN A 43 2.16 7.58 -4.32
C ASN A 43 2.37 7.48 -2.80
N VAL A 44 2.15 6.28 -2.26
CA VAL A 44 2.26 5.99 -0.82
C VAL A 44 3.68 6.18 -0.24
N PHE A 45 4.72 6.15 -1.09
CA PHE A 45 6.08 6.38 -0.62
C PHE A 45 6.33 7.83 -0.21
N THR A 46 5.62 8.79 -0.82
CA THR A 46 5.69 10.20 -0.39
C THR A 46 5.20 10.37 1.04
N PHE A 47 4.19 9.60 1.44
CA PHE A 47 3.68 9.57 2.81
C PHE A 47 4.72 9.00 3.78
N THR A 48 5.31 7.84 3.47
CA THR A 48 6.32 7.22 4.33
C THR A 48 7.58 8.09 4.47
N ASP A 49 7.93 8.83 3.42
CA ASP A 49 9.06 9.77 3.45
C ASP A 49 8.80 10.97 4.35
N ALA A 50 7.58 11.52 4.32
CA ALA A 50 7.18 12.59 5.21
C ALA A 50 7.21 12.15 6.68
N VAL A 51 6.80 10.92 6.97
CA VAL A 51 6.89 10.31 8.30
C VAL A 51 8.34 10.15 8.75
N GLY A 52 9.19 9.52 7.92
CA GLY A 52 10.61 9.32 8.24
C GLY A 52 11.38 10.65 8.38
N SER A 53 10.94 11.68 7.68
CA SER A 53 11.49 13.05 7.80
C SER A 53 10.92 13.85 8.97
N ARG A 54 10.02 13.27 9.78
CA ARG A 54 9.25 13.96 10.85
C ARG A 54 8.54 15.24 10.41
N GLN A 55 8.10 15.28 9.15
CA GLN A 55 7.31 16.39 8.65
C GLN A 55 5.84 16.17 9.00
N LYS A 56 5.46 16.34 10.27
CA LYS A 56 4.10 16.09 10.80
C LYS A 56 2.99 16.68 9.92
N LYS A 57 3.09 17.97 9.58
CA LYS A 57 2.10 18.64 8.73
C LYS A 57 2.00 17.99 7.35
N GLN A 58 3.14 17.69 6.73
CA GLN A 58 3.17 17.08 5.40
C GLN A 58 2.62 15.65 5.41
N ALA A 59 2.99 14.85 6.42
CA ALA A 59 2.48 13.50 6.58
C ALA A 59 0.96 13.48 6.76
N TRP A 60 0.41 14.42 7.54
CA TRP A 60 -1.03 14.57 7.71
C TRP A 60 -1.75 14.98 6.42
N ILE A 61 -1.22 15.96 5.68
CA ILE A 61 -1.79 16.37 4.38
C ILE A 61 -1.81 15.20 3.39
N LEU A 62 -0.71 14.44 3.31
CA LEU A 62 -0.60 13.28 2.45
C LEU A 62 -1.55 12.16 2.87
N PHE A 63 -1.76 11.95 4.17
CA PHE A 63 -2.76 11.02 4.68
C PHE A 63 -4.18 11.42 4.25
N ARG A 64 -4.58 12.68 4.44
CA ARG A 64 -5.89 13.18 3.99
C ARG A 64 -6.05 13.04 2.47
N LYS A 65 -4.99 13.30 1.70
CA LYS A 65 -4.97 13.11 0.25
C LYS A 65 -5.18 11.64 -0.12
N ALA A 66 -4.51 10.71 0.55
CA ALA A 66 -4.68 9.28 0.32
C ALA A 66 -6.14 8.83 0.50
N LEU A 67 -6.77 9.25 1.60
CA LEU A 67 -8.18 8.97 1.87
C LEU A 67 -9.09 9.57 0.78
N SER A 68 -8.82 10.80 0.32
CA SER A 68 -9.58 11.42 -0.77
C SER A 68 -9.43 10.71 -2.13
N CYS A 69 -8.32 10.00 -2.34
CA CYS A 69 -8.10 9.15 -3.51
C CYS A 69 -8.73 7.75 -3.35
N GLY A 70 -9.40 7.46 -2.23
CA GLY A 70 -10.04 6.17 -1.96
C GLY A 70 -9.06 5.08 -1.50
N VAL A 71 -7.88 5.44 -0.99
CA VAL A 71 -6.99 4.52 -0.28
C VAL A 71 -7.55 4.34 1.14
N SER A 72 -7.65 3.10 1.62
CA SER A 72 -8.17 2.86 2.97
C SER A 72 -7.18 3.28 4.04
N ALA A 73 -7.68 3.63 5.23
CA ALA A 73 -6.84 3.96 6.37
C ALA A 73 -5.95 2.77 6.78
N GLU A 74 -6.45 1.54 6.64
CA GLU A 74 -5.72 0.29 6.89
C GLU A 74 -4.51 0.15 5.98
N GLU A 75 -4.66 0.44 4.69
CA GLU A 75 -3.56 0.35 3.74
C GLU A 75 -2.44 1.33 4.11
N ILE A 76 -2.80 2.57 4.45
CA ILE A 76 -1.83 3.57 4.93
C ILE A 76 -1.22 3.15 6.27
N PHE A 77 -2.02 2.61 7.18
CA PHE A 77 -1.54 2.09 8.46
C PHE A 77 -0.46 1.02 8.28
N TYR A 78 -0.68 0.03 7.40
CA TYR A 78 0.33 -1.01 7.16
C TYR A 78 1.60 -0.46 6.52
N LYS A 79 1.50 0.57 5.68
CA LYS A 79 2.67 1.26 5.10
C LYS A 79 3.43 2.05 6.16
N LEU A 80 2.73 2.70 7.09
CA LEU A 80 3.32 3.34 8.26
C LEU A 80 4.07 2.32 9.13
N VAL A 81 3.41 1.21 9.50
CA VAL A 81 4.03 0.14 10.30
C VAL A 81 5.27 -0.42 9.60
N TRP A 82 5.19 -0.68 8.29
CA TRP A 82 6.33 -1.13 7.51
C TRP A 82 7.49 -0.12 7.56
N GLN A 83 7.21 1.17 7.40
CA GLN A 83 8.22 2.22 7.47
C GLN A 83 8.90 2.27 8.85
N ILE A 84 8.14 2.20 9.94
CA ILE A 84 8.71 2.19 11.30
C ILE A 84 9.53 0.91 11.55
N LYS A 85 9.04 -0.25 11.08
CA LYS A 85 9.76 -1.52 11.17
C LYS A 85 11.11 -1.47 10.47
N ILE A 86 11.19 -0.96 9.24
CA ILE A 86 12.46 -0.87 8.52
C ILE A 86 13.43 0.11 9.17
N MET A 87 12.92 1.19 9.78
CA MET A 87 13.75 2.12 10.55
C MET A 87 14.31 1.45 11.80
N LEU A 88 13.49 0.72 12.56
CA LEU A 88 13.96 -0.06 13.72
C LEU A 88 15.02 -1.10 13.31
N LEU A 89 14.82 -1.78 12.19
CA LEU A 89 15.80 -2.76 11.69
C LEU A 89 17.11 -2.09 11.27
N ALA A 90 17.02 -0.96 10.55
CA ALA A 90 18.18 -0.15 10.19
C ALA A 90 18.89 0.42 11.42
N ALA A 91 18.20 0.69 12.53
CA ALA A 91 18.82 1.13 13.78
C ALA A 91 19.67 0.03 14.43
N LYS A 92 19.24 -1.23 14.31
CA LYS A 92 19.87 -2.39 14.99
C LYS A 92 20.93 -3.11 14.16
N THR A 93 21.02 -2.84 12.87
CA THR A 93 21.95 -3.50 11.94
C THR A 93 22.94 -2.51 11.34
N LYS A 94 24.03 -3.02 10.76
CA LYS A 94 25.09 -2.22 10.14
C LYS A 94 24.85 -1.99 8.65
N ASN A 95 24.28 -2.97 7.95
CA ASN A 95 24.06 -2.90 6.50
C ASN A 95 22.81 -3.66 6.06
N ALA A 96 22.43 -3.46 4.79
CA ALA A 96 21.22 -4.05 4.20
C ALA A 96 21.27 -5.59 4.13
N GLY A 97 22.45 -6.18 3.97
CA GLY A 97 22.62 -7.63 3.92
C GLY A 97 22.39 -8.29 5.28
N GLU A 98 22.89 -7.70 6.37
CA GLU A 98 22.62 -8.14 7.74
C GLU A 98 21.12 -8.07 8.09
N ALA A 99 20.42 -7.09 7.53
CA ALA A 99 18.99 -6.90 7.71
C ALA A 99 18.11 -7.76 6.77
N ASP A 100 18.70 -8.57 5.89
CA ASP A 100 17.98 -9.29 4.82
C ASP A 100 17.02 -8.39 4.02
N MET A 101 17.52 -7.21 3.62
CA MET A 101 16.75 -6.16 2.98
C MET A 101 17.40 -5.63 1.71
N LYS A 102 16.57 -5.10 0.80
CA LYS A 102 17.08 -4.33 -0.34
C LYS A 102 17.80 -3.06 0.12
N THR A 103 18.89 -2.71 -0.58
CA THR A 103 19.77 -1.59 -0.25
C THR A 103 19.05 -0.24 -0.22
N PHE A 104 18.15 0.03 -1.17
CA PHE A 104 17.49 1.33 -1.27
C PHE A 104 16.57 1.65 -0.07
N PRO A 105 15.57 0.81 0.29
CA PRO A 105 14.76 1.05 1.50
C PRO A 105 15.58 1.10 2.78
N TYR A 106 16.61 0.25 2.89
CA TYR A 106 17.50 0.21 4.05
C TYR A 106 18.24 1.54 4.25
N ASN A 107 18.94 2.01 3.22
CA ASN A 107 19.71 3.25 3.29
C ASN A 107 18.81 4.46 3.54
N LYS A 108 17.63 4.46 2.93
CA LYS A 108 16.62 5.50 3.16
C LYS A 108 16.16 5.53 4.62
N ALA A 109 15.84 4.37 5.18
CA ALA A 109 15.45 4.24 6.59
C ALA A 109 16.60 4.64 7.53
N LYS A 110 17.83 4.23 7.24
CA LYS A 110 19.04 4.61 7.99
C LYS A 110 19.23 6.13 8.03
N ASN A 111 19.01 6.81 6.90
CA ASN A 111 19.10 8.27 6.81
C ASN A 111 18.04 9.00 7.66
N PHE A 112 16.88 8.40 7.88
CA PHE A 112 15.81 8.97 8.70
C PHE A 112 16.06 8.86 10.21
N LEU A 113 16.92 7.94 10.65
CA LEU A 113 17.18 7.71 12.08
C LEU A 113 17.65 8.96 12.82
N LYS A 114 18.40 9.84 12.15
CA LYS A 114 18.89 11.10 12.73
C LYS A 114 17.77 12.05 13.18
N ASN A 115 16.54 11.86 12.70
CA ASN A 115 15.39 12.69 13.05
C ASN A 115 14.69 12.21 14.33
N PHE A 116 15.02 11.02 14.84
CA PHE A 116 14.37 10.39 15.98
C PHE A 116 15.31 10.32 17.18
N LYS A 117 14.76 10.50 18.37
CA LYS A 117 15.49 10.31 19.62
C LYS A 117 15.66 8.82 19.91
N LEU A 118 16.63 8.49 20.76
CA LEU A 118 16.82 7.13 21.25
C LEU A 118 15.55 6.62 21.95
N GLY A 119 15.09 5.42 21.59
CA GLY A 119 13.88 4.80 22.16
C GLY A 119 12.56 5.30 21.59
N GLU A 120 12.56 6.40 20.82
CA GLU A 120 11.33 7.01 20.31
C GLU A 120 10.64 6.14 19.25
N LEU A 121 11.43 5.48 18.40
CA LEU A 121 10.90 4.56 17.37
C LEU A 121 10.30 3.30 17.99
N GLU A 122 10.89 2.80 19.06
CA GLU A 122 10.37 1.67 19.84
C GLU A 122 9.01 2.02 20.44
N SER A 123 8.92 3.16 21.15
CA SER A 123 7.66 3.63 21.72
C SER A 123 6.60 3.93 20.65
N LEU A 124 7.00 4.43 19.47
CA LEU A 124 6.10 4.63 18.34
C LEU A 124 5.58 3.29 17.81
N SER A 125 6.45 2.29 17.65
CA SER A 125 6.06 0.94 17.21
C SER A 125 5.12 0.26 18.20
N GLU A 126 5.40 0.36 19.51
CA GLU A 126 4.53 -0.17 20.56
C GLU A 126 3.13 0.45 20.51
N ARG A 127 3.05 1.78 20.38
CA ARG A 127 1.77 2.49 20.24
C ARG A 127 0.99 2.06 18.99
N LEU A 128 1.67 1.86 17.87
CA LEU A 128 1.01 1.39 16.63
C LEU A 128 0.41 -0.01 16.81
N VAL A 129 1.14 -0.94 17.42
CA VAL A 129 0.65 -2.30 17.68
C VAL A 129 -0.50 -2.30 18.68
N ALA A 130 -0.35 -1.58 19.80
CA ALA A 130 -1.40 -1.47 20.81
C ALA A 130 -2.67 -0.83 20.24
N GLY A 131 -2.50 0.25 19.47
CA GLY A 131 -3.59 0.93 18.78
C GLY A 131 -4.30 0.03 17.77
N TYR A 132 -3.56 -0.74 16.98
CA TYR A 132 -4.14 -1.72 16.06
C TYR A 132 -4.99 -2.75 16.80
N CYS A 133 -4.48 -3.34 17.88
CA CYS A 133 -5.23 -4.28 18.69
C CYS A 133 -6.53 -3.68 19.25
N LEU A 134 -6.49 -2.40 19.68
CA LEU A 134 -7.67 -1.68 20.15
C LEU A 134 -8.72 -1.49 19.04
N VAL A 135 -8.29 -1.01 17.87
CA VAL A 135 -9.15 -0.80 16.70
C VAL A 135 -9.80 -2.12 16.27
N ARG A 136 -9.03 -3.22 16.22
CA ARG A 136 -9.56 -4.55 15.85
C ARG A 136 -10.56 -5.12 16.86
N ARG A 137 -10.55 -4.64 18.10
CA ARG A 137 -11.53 -4.98 19.14
C ARG A 137 -12.77 -4.06 19.13
N GLY A 138 -12.85 -3.12 18.19
CA GLY A 138 -13.94 -2.14 18.10
C GLY A 138 -13.79 -0.94 19.03
N GLY A 139 -12.61 -0.71 19.61
CA GLY A 139 -12.35 0.41 20.52
C GLY A 139 -12.05 1.75 19.82
N GLY A 140 -12.22 1.84 18.51
CA GLY A 140 -12.01 3.05 17.72
C GLY A 140 -11.77 2.77 16.24
N GLU A 141 -11.55 3.84 15.47
CA GLU A 141 -11.37 3.79 14.02
C GLU A 141 -9.90 3.82 13.60
N MET A 142 -9.55 3.11 12.52
CA MET A 142 -8.20 3.07 11.97
C MET A 142 -7.73 4.47 11.53
N GLU A 143 -8.62 5.25 10.92
CA GLU A 143 -8.34 6.63 10.49
C GLU A 143 -7.90 7.50 11.66
N THR A 144 -8.62 7.41 12.79
CA THR A 144 -8.31 8.18 14.00
C THR A 144 -6.98 7.75 14.62
N LEU A 145 -6.68 6.45 14.61
CA LEU A 145 -5.40 5.93 15.10
C LEU A 145 -4.22 6.50 14.30
N VAL A 146 -4.30 6.43 12.97
CA VAL A 146 -3.25 6.95 12.08
C VAL A 146 -3.10 8.45 12.28
N GLU A 147 -4.19 9.20 12.25
CA GLU A 147 -4.18 10.66 12.43
C GLU A 147 -3.56 11.07 13.78
N LYS A 148 -4.00 10.47 14.89
CA LYS A 148 -3.41 10.74 16.21
C LYS A 148 -1.92 10.39 16.26
N THR A 149 -1.51 9.34 15.56
CA THR A 149 -0.10 8.96 15.49
C THR A 149 0.71 10.04 14.76
N LEU A 150 0.22 10.49 13.59
CA LEU A 150 0.88 11.53 12.79
C LEU A 150 0.96 12.86 13.54
N LEU A 151 -0.10 13.23 14.27
CA LEU A 151 -0.14 14.47 15.04
C LEU A 151 0.73 14.42 16.30
N ASN A 152 1.21 13.25 16.72
CA ASN A 152 2.13 13.08 17.84
C ASN A 152 3.57 12.74 17.40
N LEU A 153 3.88 12.88 16.11
CA LEU A 153 5.25 12.83 15.58
C LEU A 153 6.07 14.06 15.94
#